data_AF-Q1RIP9-F1
#
_entry.id   AF-Q1RIP9-F1
#
_cell.length_a   1.000
_cell.length_b   1.000
_cell.length_c   1.000
_cell.angle_alpha   90.00
_cell.angle_beta   90.00
_cell.angle_gamma   90.00
#
_symmetry.space_group_name_H-M   'P 1'
#
loop_
_entity.id
_entity.type
_entity.pdbx_description
1 polymer ?
#
loop_
_entity_poly.entity_id
_entity_poly.type
_entity_poly.pdbx_seq_one_letter_code
_entity_poly.pdbx_strand_id
1 'polypeptide(L)'
;MIENLKADDRVQEMEDIIDIQEKDLNIDDQNQQLSNRNVVNGKINDITGVIRKFNQYQSLVPKDLSFFDQPLQYVQNFGGALDLGYDLIRSYLKEEKIQDFVDSINENAKQNAAITTKQNRDKIKLYAAKIEANLKGFRPGLDLESMKLVLNEFNDQDISTLTNAINESLVEVSNNKIPAKGYTEKLLEAVTKKLSNSFSQQKLQQCKEFIQSGQKNKKTYTESEMDRKEISKAAEDSINQLTERLDKNTRKSKALEPVVKLFSSLYESANEKLIEKTGAILKNLDSAYLTENSPKIVSELKEINDKGTSLWEKFKSIFTGKDYLEERLEQSVNKYAALSDEHVKKEIDNKIFSNALTNEQIAVGLTKLMNKTVEPKEVNNPNLNLVEIRKANPEIFDKLLFANQSQTSSKDKPDIHQENQKVRTRGPGL
;
A
#
# COMPACT_ATOMS: atom_id res chain seq x y z
N MET A 1 -57.00 52.81 50.73
CA MET A 1 -56.65 51.45 50.27
C MET A 1 -56.65 51.51 48.76
N ILE A 2 -55.65 50.89 48.12
CA ILE A 2 -55.39 50.89 46.66
C ILE A 2 -54.51 52.06 46.18
N GLU A 3 -53.18 51.91 46.31
CA GLU A 3 -52.25 52.52 45.34
C GLU A 3 -50.91 51.77 45.15
N ASN A 4 -50.60 50.72 45.90
CA ASN A 4 -49.31 50.02 45.79
C ASN A 4 -49.30 48.70 44.98
N LEU A 5 -50.38 48.32 44.28
CA LEU A 5 -50.47 47.00 43.62
C LEU A 5 -50.13 47.00 42.12
N LYS A 6 -49.74 48.13 41.50
CA LYS A 6 -49.46 48.20 40.05
C LYS A 6 -47.98 48.33 39.67
N ALA A 7 -47.10 48.57 40.64
CA ALA A 7 -45.67 48.68 40.39
C ALA A 7 -44.99 47.30 40.46
N ASP A 8 -45.32 46.50 41.47
CA ASP A 8 -44.71 45.17 41.66
C ASP A 8 -45.04 44.18 40.53
N ASP A 9 -46.29 44.14 40.06
CA ASP A 9 -46.67 43.25 38.95
C ASP A 9 -45.95 43.60 37.63
N ARG A 10 -45.65 44.88 37.40
CA ARG A 10 -44.91 45.32 36.19
C ARG A 10 -43.40 45.10 36.31
N VAL A 11 -42.86 45.11 37.53
CA VAL A 11 -41.46 44.76 37.80
C VAL A 11 -41.27 43.26 37.63
N GLN A 12 -42.19 42.45 38.15
CA GLN A 12 -42.15 40.99 37.98
C GLN A 12 -42.29 40.58 36.50
N GLU A 13 -43.20 41.18 35.73
CA GLU A 13 -43.29 40.92 34.27
C GLU A 13 -42.01 41.34 33.52
N MET A 14 -41.33 42.41 33.94
CA MET A 14 -40.07 42.84 33.32
C MET A 14 -38.90 41.91 33.67
N GLU A 15 -38.82 41.44 34.92
CA GLU A 15 -37.80 40.46 35.34
C GLU A 15 -38.01 39.12 34.62
N ASP A 16 -39.25 38.65 34.49
CA ASP A 16 -39.58 37.42 33.78
C ASP A 16 -39.25 37.51 32.27
N ILE A 17 -39.45 38.67 31.63
CA ILE A 17 -39.07 38.90 30.22
C ILE A 17 -37.54 38.91 30.05
N ILE A 18 -36.80 39.51 30.98
CA ILE A 18 -35.33 39.52 30.96
C ILE A 18 -34.79 38.09 31.16
N ASP A 19 -35.35 37.33 32.09
CA ASP A 19 -34.98 35.94 32.35
C ASP A 19 -35.24 35.01 31.16
N ILE A 20 -36.33 35.23 30.42
CA ILE A 20 -36.64 34.48 29.20
C ILE A 20 -35.68 34.87 28.08
N GLN A 21 -35.38 36.17 27.90
CA GLN A 21 -34.43 36.62 26.88
C GLN A 21 -32.99 36.15 27.16
N GLU A 22 -32.54 36.14 28.42
CA GLU A 22 -31.24 35.61 28.81
C GLU A 22 -31.14 34.07 28.66
N LYS A 23 -32.25 33.35 28.88
CA LYS A 23 -32.31 31.90 28.62
C LYS A 23 -32.30 31.59 27.13
N ASP A 24 -33.05 32.32 26.31
CA ASP A 24 -33.08 32.14 24.86
C ASP A 24 -31.72 32.48 24.22
N LEU A 25 -31.05 33.55 24.66
CA LEU A 25 -29.69 33.90 24.25
C LEU A 25 -28.66 32.82 24.64
N ASN A 26 -28.76 32.26 25.86
CA ASN A 26 -27.88 31.18 26.30
C ASN A 26 -28.11 29.87 25.52
N ILE A 27 -29.35 29.57 25.13
CA ILE A 27 -29.69 28.38 24.33
C ILE A 27 -29.13 28.54 22.91
N ASP A 28 -29.22 29.72 22.30
CA ASP A 28 -28.66 29.99 20.98
C ASP A 28 -27.12 29.93 20.98
N ASP A 29 -26.46 30.46 22.02
CA ASP A 29 -25.01 30.36 22.19
C ASP A 29 -24.56 28.91 22.40
N GLN A 30 -25.28 28.11 23.19
CA GLN A 30 -24.99 26.68 23.38
C GLN A 30 -25.18 25.89 22.09
N ASN A 31 -26.25 26.14 21.34
CA ASN A 31 -26.51 25.48 20.05
C ASN A 31 -25.45 25.86 19.00
N GLN A 32 -24.98 27.11 18.96
CA GLN A 32 -23.87 27.51 18.11
C GLN A 32 -22.55 26.86 18.52
N GLN A 33 -22.25 26.74 19.82
CA GLN A 33 -21.05 26.04 20.31
C GLN A 33 -21.07 24.54 19.97
N LEU A 34 -22.21 23.86 20.16
CA LEU A 34 -22.41 22.46 19.77
C LEU A 34 -22.26 22.26 18.26
N SER A 35 -22.84 23.15 17.45
CA SER A 35 -22.70 23.14 15.99
C SER A 35 -21.25 23.30 15.54
N ASN A 36 -20.53 24.27 16.11
CA ASN A 36 -19.11 24.49 15.83
C ASN A 36 -18.24 23.29 16.22
N ARG A 37 -18.53 22.66 17.37
CA ARG A 37 -17.78 21.47 17.81
C ARG A 37 -18.03 20.27 16.90
N ASN A 38 -19.25 20.09 16.40
CA ASN A 38 -19.56 19.05 15.43
C ASN A 38 -18.79 19.23 14.11
N VAL A 39 -18.62 20.47 13.64
CA VAL A 39 -17.79 20.78 12.46
C VAL A 39 -16.33 20.40 12.69
N VAL A 40 -15.77 20.75 13.86
CA VAL A 40 -14.39 20.40 14.25
C VAL A 40 -14.20 18.89 14.29
N ASN A 41 -15.11 18.17 14.96
CA ASN A 41 -15.09 16.72 15.04
C ASN A 41 -15.22 16.07 13.65
N GLY A 42 -16.05 16.63 12.76
CA GLY A 42 -16.15 16.21 11.36
C GLY A 42 -14.81 16.30 10.63
N LYS A 43 -14.11 17.43 10.74
CA LYS A 43 -12.78 17.61 10.13
C LYS A 43 -11.74 16.62 10.69
N ILE A 44 -11.75 16.40 12.00
CA ILE A 44 -10.86 15.40 12.64
C ILE A 44 -11.18 13.99 12.11
N ASN A 45 -12.46 13.64 12.00
CA ASN A 45 -12.90 12.34 11.48
C ASN A 45 -12.51 12.14 10.01
N ASP A 46 -12.57 13.18 9.18
CA ASP A 46 -12.16 13.10 7.77
C ASP A 46 -10.64 12.87 7.65
N ILE A 47 -9.84 13.60 8.42
CA ILE A 47 -8.37 13.47 8.46
C ILE A 47 -7.97 12.06 8.93
N THR A 48 -8.45 11.65 10.10
CA THR A 48 -8.12 10.34 10.68
C THR A 48 -8.73 9.19 9.86
N GLY A 49 -9.85 9.46 9.20
CA GLY A 49 -10.54 8.56 8.28
C GLY A 49 -9.70 8.14 7.07
N VAL A 50 -8.71 8.93 6.66
CA VAL A 50 -7.74 8.58 5.60
C VAL A 50 -7.06 7.25 5.89
N ILE A 51 -6.60 7.03 7.14
CA ILE A 51 -5.90 5.79 7.52
C ILE A 51 -6.84 4.59 7.42
N ARG A 52 -8.07 4.74 7.93
CA ARG A 52 -9.10 3.69 7.85
C ARG A 52 -9.42 3.33 6.40
N LYS A 53 -9.58 4.34 5.55
CA LYS A 53 -9.86 4.15 4.12
C LYS A 53 -8.70 3.49 3.39
N PHE A 54 -7.46 3.89 3.71
CA PHE A 54 -6.27 3.22 3.17
C PHE A 54 -6.22 1.74 3.57
N ASN A 55 -6.47 1.42 4.85
CA ASN A 55 -6.55 0.03 5.32
C ASN A 55 -7.63 -0.76 4.58
N GLN A 56 -8.82 -0.16 4.40
CA GLN A 56 -9.90 -0.77 3.67
C GLN A 56 -9.48 -1.08 2.22
N TYR A 57 -8.90 -0.11 1.51
CA TYR A 57 -8.41 -0.33 0.15
C TYR A 57 -7.32 -1.39 0.05
N GLN A 58 -6.38 -1.42 1.01
CA GLN A 58 -5.37 -2.48 1.07
C GLN A 58 -5.96 -3.87 1.36
N SER A 59 -7.04 -3.95 2.15
CA SER A 59 -7.72 -5.22 2.44
C SER A 59 -8.51 -5.79 1.25
N LEU A 60 -8.86 -4.93 0.28
CA LEU A 60 -9.61 -5.29 -0.92
C LEU A 60 -8.69 -5.64 -2.10
N VAL A 61 -7.37 -5.56 -1.94
CA VAL A 61 -6.42 -5.94 -2.99
C VAL A 61 -6.58 -7.43 -3.30
N PRO A 62 -6.84 -7.82 -4.56
CA PRO A 62 -7.01 -9.21 -4.93
C PRO A 62 -5.76 -10.03 -4.58
N LYS A 63 -5.95 -11.20 -3.96
CA LYS A 63 -4.83 -12.08 -3.58
C LYS A 63 -4.05 -12.59 -4.79
N ASP A 64 -4.71 -12.71 -5.93
CA ASP A 64 -4.18 -13.14 -7.22
C ASP A 64 -3.55 -12.01 -8.03
N LEU A 65 -3.62 -10.74 -7.59
CA LEU A 65 -3.00 -9.60 -8.28
C LEU A 65 -1.52 -9.87 -8.60
N SER A 66 -1.15 -9.65 -9.86
CA SER A 66 0.20 -9.86 -10.36
C SER A 66 1.24 -9.13 -9.50
N PHE A 67 2.40 -9.76 -9.31
CA PHE A 67 3.52 -9.16 -8.59
C PHE A 67 3.83 -7.74 -9.10
N PHE A 68 3.82 -7.56 -10.42
CA PHE A 68 4.18 -6.28 -11.04
C PHE A 68 3.06 -5.24 -10.96
N ASP A 69 1.82 -5.61 -10.67
CA ASP A 69 0.71 -4.66 -10.53
C ASP A 69 0.54 -4.15 -9.09
N GLN A 70 1.01 -4.92 -8.09
CA GLN A 70 0.94 -4.53 -6.69
C GLN A 70 1.55 -3.15 -6.37
N PRO A 71 2.73 -2.77 -6.90
CA PRO A 71 3.32 -1.46 -6.63
C PRO A 71 2.45 -0.30 -7.13
N LEU A 72 1.80 -0.46 -8.29
CA LEU A 72 0.87 0.53 -8.83
C LEU A 72 -0.40 0.61 -7.97
N GLN A 73 -0.99 -0.54 -7.64
CA GLN A 73 -2.19 -0.61 -6.80
C GLN A 73 -1.96 0.04 -5.43
N TYR A 74 -0.78 -0.13 -4.84
CA TYR A 74 -0.44 0.49 -3.56
C TYR A 74 -0.52 2.01 -3.62
N VAL A 75 0.11 2.63 -4.62
CA VAL A 75 0.14 4.09 -4.80
C VAL A 75 -1.25 4.63 -5.14
N GLN A 76 -2.03 3.91 -5.95
CA GLN A 76 -3.42 4.26 -6.25
C GLN A 76 -4.31 4.25 -5.01
N ASN A 77 -4.24 3.18 -4.21
CA ASN A 77 -4.96 3.07 -2.94
C ASN A 77 -4.57 4.19 -1.97
N PHE A 78 -3.28 4.54 -1.94
CA PHE A 78 -2.78 5.62 -1.10
C PHE A 78 -3.37 6.98 -1.53
N GLY A 79 -3.30 7.31 -2.81
CA GLY A 79 -3.87 8.54 -3.35
C GLY A 79 -5.39 8.65 -3.16
N GLY A 80 -6.13 7.57 -3.42
CA GLY A 80 -7.59 7.56 -3.26
C GLY A 80 -8.05 7.60 -1.79
N ALA A 81 -7.21 7.15 -0.86
CA ALA A 81 -7.47 7.34 0.57
C ALA A 81 -7.28 8.80 0.97
N LEU A 82 -6.21 9.44 0.48
CA LEU A 82 -5.92 10.86 0.74
C LEU A 82 -6.94 11.83 0.14
N ASP A 83 -7.75 11.41 -0.84
CA ASP A 83 -8.80 12.25 -1.42
C ASP A 83 -9.79 12.82 -0.40
N LEU A 84 -9.99 12.14 0.73
CA LEU A 84 -10.78 12.63 1.86
C LEU A 84 -10.10 13.77 2.63
N GLY A 85 -8.77 13.77 2.67
CA GLY A 85 -7.99 14.57 3.61
C GLY A 85 -7.14 15.67 3.00
N TYR A 86 -6.93 15.73 1.68
CA TYR A 86 -5.99 16.68 1.05
C TYR A 86 -6.15 18.12 1.51
N ASP A 87 -7.38 18.65 1.44
CA ASP A 87 -7.64 20.05 1.75
C ASP A 87 -7.47 20.35 3.24
N LEU A 88 -7.83 19.41 4.12
CA LEU A 88 -7.67 19.56 5.57
C LEU A 88 -6.19 19.45 5.96
N ILE A 89 -5.49 18.43 5.47
CA ILE A 89 -4.04 18.24 5.66
C ILE A 89 -3.27 19.50 5.24
N ARG A 90 -3.51 19.99 4.01
CA ARG A 90 -2.84 21.19 3.49
C ARG A 90 -3.14 22.43 4.33
N SER A 91 -4.40 22.58 4.75
CA SER A 91 -4.84 23.76 5.50
C SER A 91 -4.24 23.79 6.90
N TYR A 92 -4.16 22.64 7.57
CA TYR A 92 -3.82 22.56 9.00
C TYR A 92 -2.37 22.22 9.29
N LEU A 93 -1.58 21.83 8.29
CA LEU A 93 -0.15 21.61 8.45
C LEU A 93 0.71 22.77 7.97
N LYS A 94 1.92 22.79 8.53
CA LYS A 94 3.02 23.65 8.09
C LYS A 94 3.60 23.11 6.77
N GLU A 95 4.10 24.03 5.94
CA GLU A 95 4.68 23.70 4.64
C GLU A 95 5.81 22.66 4.74
N GLU A 96 6.67 22.77 5.76
CA GLU A 96 7.76 21.82 6.00
C GLU A 96 7.24 20.39 6.20
N LYS A 97 6.18 20.22 6.99
CA LYS A 97 5.55 18.90 7.22
C LYS A 97 4.90 18.34 5.96
N ILE A 98 4.30 19.20 5.14
CA ILE A 98 3.77 18.80 3.84
C ILE A 98 4.91 18.35 2.93
N GLN A 99 6.04 19.07 2.93
CA GLN A 99 7.21 18.71 2.12
C GLN A 99 7.82 17.38 2.56
N ASP A 100 8.02 17.14 3.86
CA ASP A 100 8.55 15.86 4.38
C ASP A 100 7.66 14.67 3.96
N PHE A 101 6.34 14.87 4.01
CA PHE A 101 5.38 13.87 3.58
C PHE A 101 5.44 13.61 2.07
N VAL A 102 5.51 14.68 1.26
CA VAL A 102 5.69 14.60 -0.19
C VAL A 102 7.00 13.89 -0.56
N ASP A 103 8.10 14.18 0.13
CA ASP A 103 9.40 13.52 -0.09
C ASP A 103 9.27 12.01 0.16
N SER A 104 8.55 11.60 1.21
CA SER A 104 8.28 10.19 1.52
C SER A 104 7.42 9.49 0.45
N ILE A 105 6.43 10.19 -0.10
CA ILE A 105 5.57 9.70 -1.20
C ILE A 105 6.41 9.47 -2.46
N ASN A 106 7.25 10.44 -2.82
CA ASN A 106 8.09 10.39 -4.00
C ASN A 106 9.18 9.30 -3.89
N GLU A 107 9.83 9.15 -2.74
CA GLU A 107 10.78 8.06 -2.52
C GLU A 107 10.08 6.69 -2.58
N ASN A 108 8.88 6.56 -2.00
CA ASN A 108 8.11 5.31 -2.13
C ASN A 108 7.77 4.99 -3.60
N ALA A 109 7.29 5.98 -4.34
CA ALA A 109 6.95 5.82 -5.76
C ALA A 109 8.18 5.44 -6.61
N LYS A 110 9.33 6.06 -6.34
CA LYS A 110 10.60 5.71 -6.99
C LYS A 110 10.99 4.25 -6.73
N GLN A 111 10.91 3.79 -5.48
CA GLN A 111 11.23 2.40 -5.15
C GLN A 111 10.22 1.41 -5.75
N ASN A 112 8.92 1.75 -5.75
CA ASN A 112 7.89 0.93 -6.39
C ASN A 112 8.06 0.86 -7.93
N ALA A 113 8.48 1.96 -8.56
CA ALA A 113 8.80 1.99 -9.98
C ALA A 113 10.01 1.10 -10.32
N ALA A 114 10.95 0.90 -9.40
CA ALA A 114 12.12 0.06 -9.65
C ALA A 114 11.78 -1.44 -9.78
N ILE A 115 10.63 -1.88 -9.26
CA ILE A 115 10.25 -3.30 -9.16
C ILE A 115 9.01 -3.67 -10.00
N THR A 116 8.73 -2.92 -11.07
CA THR A 116 7.54 -3.13 -11.91
C THR A 116 7.83 -2.98 -13.42
N THR A 117 6.83 -3.32 -14.24
CA THR A 117 6.87 -3.16 -15.71
C THR A 117 7.01 -1.69 -16.11
N LYS A 118 7.51 -1.44 -17.32
CA LYS A 118 7.66 -0.07 -17.85
C LYS A 118 6.34 0.70 -17.86
N GLN A 119 5.25 0.05 -18.27
CA GLN A 119 3.92 0.69 -18.31
C GLN A 119 3.46 1.14 -16.92
N ASN A 120 3.73 0.34 -15.89
CA ASN A 120 3.34 0.67 -14.52
C ASN A 120 4.28 1.71 -13.88
N ARG A 121 5.56 1.76 -14.27
CA ARG A 121 6.51 2.79 -13.82
C ARG A 121 6.01 4.21 -14.08
N ASP A 122 5.59 4.46 -15.32
CA ASP A 122 5.16 5.80 -15.71
C ASP A 122 3.85 6.19 -15.02
N LYS A 123 2.93 5.22 -14.85
CA LYS A 123 1.71 5.42 -14.05
C LYS A 123 2.01 5.74 -12.59
N ILE A 124 2.93 5.01 -11.95
CA ILE A 124 3.32 5.24 -10.55
C ILE A 124 3.86 6.65 -10.36
N LYS A 125 4.78 7.10 -11.23
CA LYS A 125 5.32 8.46 -11.20
C LYS A 125 4.21 9.50 -11.33
N LEU A 126 3.28 9.30 -12.27
CA LEU A 126 2.15 10.20 -12.46
C LEU A 126 1.23 10.25 -11.23
N TYR A 127 0.93 9.11 -10.61
CA TYR A 127 0.11 9.10 -9.39
C TYR A 127 0.80 9.82 -8.23
N ALA A 128 2.10 9.60 -8.00
CA ALA A 128 2.86 10.36 -7.00
C ALA A 128 2.82 11.87 -7.28
N ALA A 129 3.05 12.28 -8.52
CA ALA A 129 2.99 13.68 -8.92
C ALA A 129 1.60 14.31 -8.70
N LYS A 130 0.52 13.56 -8.95
CA LYS A 130 -0.85 14.00 -8.67
C LYS A 130 -1.11 14.14 -7.16
N ILE A 131 -0.62 13.20 -6.35
CA ILE A 131 -0.73 13.26 -4.89
C ILE A 131 0.01 14.50 -4.36
N GLU A 132 1.25 14.73 -4.82
CA GLU A 132 2.04 15.92 -4.49
C GLU A 132 1.30 17.20 -4.88
N ALA A 133 0.81 17.29 -6.11
CA ALA A 133 0.09 18.46 -6.59
C ALA A 133 -1.16 18.77 -5.74
N ASN A 134 -1.94 17.75 -5.39
CA ASN A 134 -3.11 17.91 -4.51
C ASN A 134 -2.72 18.44 -3.12
N LEU A 135 -1.67 17.88 -2.52
CA LEU A 135 -1.13 18.35 -1.23
C LEU A 135 -0.59 19.79 -1.32
N LYS A 136 -0.03 20.15 -2.48
CA LYS A 136 0.48 21.49 -2.80
C LYS A 136 -0.59 22.45 -3.33
N GLY A 137 -1.85 22.03 -3.31
CA GLY A 137 -3.01 22.88 -3.57
C GLY A 137 -3.38 23.05 -5.04
N PHE A 138 -2.89 22.21 -5.94
CA PHE A 138 -3.38 22.10 -7.30
C PHE A 138 -4.34 20.91 -7.44
N ARG A 139 -5.65 21.19 -7.49
CA ARG A 139 -6.70 20.15 -7.55
C ARG A 139 -7.84 20.49 -8.55
N PRO A 140 -7.56 20.78 -9.83
CA PRO A 140 -8.62 20.86 -10.83
C PRO A 140 -9.13 19.45 -11.21
N GLY A 141 -10.40 19.37 -11.64
CA GLY A 141 -10.93 18.17 -12.28
C GLY A 141 -10.30 17.99 -13.66
N LEU A 142 -9.53 16.91 -13.86
CA LEU A 142 -8.80 16.63 -15.11
C LEU A 142 -9.49 15.58 -15.99
N ASP A 143 -10.72 15.19 -15.65
CA ASP A 143 -11.54 14.33 -16.51
C ASP A 143 -12.21 15.15 -17.62
N LEU A 144 -12.56 14.46 -18.71
CA LEU A 144 -13.12 15.08 -19.92
C LEU A 144 -14.36 15.92 -19.61
N GLU A 145 -15.26 15.42 -18.75
CA GLU A 145 -16.51 16.08 -18.41
C GLU A 145 -16.25 17.35 -17.59
N SER A 146 -15.43 17.27 -16.54
CA SER A 146 -15.03 18.43 -15.73
C SER A 146 -14.33 19.51 -16.56
N MET A 147 -13.46 19.12 -17.49
CA MET A 147 -12.72 20.08 -18.31
C MET A 147 -13.61 20.73 -19.37
N LYS A 148 -14.51 19.96 -20.01
CA LYS A 148 -15.45 20.49 -21.01
C LYS A 148 -16.34 21.59 -20.45
N LEU A 149 -16.82 21.46 -19.21
CA LEU A 149 -17.66 22.47 -18.55
C LEU A 149 -17.00 23.86 -18.47
N VAL A 150 -15.67 23.90 -18.41
CA VAL A 150 -14.89 25.14 -18.30
C VAL A 150 -14.31 25.55 -19.66
N LEU A 151 -13.92 24.59 -20.48
CA LEU A 151 -13.25 24.76 -21.77
C LEU A 151 -14.20 24.43 -22.93
N ASN A 152 -15.35 25.10 -22.98
CA ASN A 152 -16.45 24.81 -23.94
C ASN A 152 -16.03 24.90 -25.43
N GLU A 153 -14.93 25.60 -25.75
CA GLU A 153 -14.41 25.75 -27.12
C GLU A 153 -13.40 24.65 -27.50
N PHE A 154 -13.04 23.76 -26.57
CA PHE A 154 -12.08 22.68 -26.79
C PHE A 154 -12.82 21.43 -27.29
N ASN A 155 -12.33 20.86 -28.39
CA ASN A 155 -12.78 19.55 -28.81
C ASN A 155 -12.07 18.43 -28.01
N ASP A 156 -12.49 17.18 -28.18
CA ASP A 156 -11.92 16.04 -27.45
C ASP A 156 -10.40 15.88 -27.67
N GLN A 157 -9.90 16.21 -28.87
CA GLN A 157 -8.48 16.15 -29.17
C GLN A 157 -7.70 17.27 -28.45
N ASP A 158 -8.27 18.47 -28.36
CA ASP A 158 -7.70 19.57 -27.58
C ASP A 158 -7.65 19.22 -26.09
N ILE A 159 -8.74 18.67 -25.54
CA ILE A 159 -8.78 18.22 -24.14
C ILE A 159 -7.73 17.12 -23.90
N SER A 160 -7.65 16.12 -24.77
CA SER A 160 -6.62 15.07 -24.68
C SER A 160 -5.20 15.65 -24.71
N THR A 161 -4.95 16.60 -25.61
CA THR A 161 -3.65 17.29 -25.73
C THR A 161 -3.32 18.08 -24.46
N LEU A 162 -4.28 18.82 -23.90
CA LEU A 162 -4.12 19.56 -22.65
C LEU A 162 -3.90 18.62 -21.46
N THR A 163 -4.68 17.55 -21.33
CA THR A 163 -4.57 16.57 -20.25
C THR A 163 -3.20 15.87 -20.28
N ASN A 164 -2.71 15.51 -21.47
CA ASN A 164 -1.36 14.95 -21.62
C ASN A 164 -0.29 15.97 -21.22
N ALA A 165 -0.39 17.21 -21.69
CA ALA A 165 0.55 18.27 -21.31
C ALA A 165 0.56 18.53 -19.79
N ILE A 166 -0.61 18.52 -19.13
CA ILE A 166 -0.73 18.65 -17.68
C ILE A 166 -0.08 17.44 -16.98
N ASN A 167 -0.41 16.21 -17.36
CA ASN A 167 0.14 15.01 -16.75
C ASN A 167 1.67 14.93 -16.89
N GLU A 168 2.21 15.22 -18.07
CA GLU A 168 3.66 15.28 -18.29
C GLU A 168 4.31 16.39 -17.45
N SER A 169 3.69 17.56 -17.39
CA SER A 169 4.22 18.68 -16.62
C SER A 169 4.15 18.43 -15.12
N LEU A 170 3.12 17.74 -14.62
CA LEU A 170 3.04 17.29 -13.23
C LEU A 170 4.23 16.42 -12.86
N VAL A 171 4.58 15.45 -13.72
CA VAL A 171 5.76 14.60 -13.52
C VAL A 171 7.07 15.41 -13.59
N GLU A 172 7.15 16.41 -14.48
CA GLU A 172 8.31 17.29 -14.61
C GLU A 172 8.55 18.16 -13.36
N VAL A 173 7.49 18.72 -12.78
CA VAL A 173 7.59 19.61 -11.62
C VAL A 173 7.66 18.87 -10.29
N SER A 174 7.15 17.65 -10.22
CA SER A 174 7.17 16.81 -9.02
C SER A 174 8.58 16.57 -8.50
N ASN A 175 8.71 16.43 -7.17
CA ASN A 175 9.96 16.14 -6.47
C ASN A 175 11.07 17.21 -6.62
N ASN A 176 10.72 18.44 -7.01
CA ASN A 176 11.66 19.57 -7.10
C ASN A 176 11.58 20.52 -5.89
N LYS A 177 10.98 20.07 -4.78
CA LYS A 177 10.82 20.85 -3.53
C LYS A 177 10.15 22.22 -3.74
N ILE A 178 9.19 22.27 -4.66
CA ILE A 178 8.44 23.50 -4.97
C ILE A 178 7.45 23.76 -3.82
N PRO A 179 7.47 24.93 -3.18
CA PRO A 179 6.49 25.28 -2.15
C PRO A 179 5.07 25.39 -2.72
N ALA A 180 4.05 25.11 -1.91
CA ALA A 180 2.65 25.16 -2.34
C ALA A 180 2.27 26.51 -2.99
N LYS A 181 2.74 27.62 -2.42
CA LYS A 181 2.47 28.98 -2.90
C LYS A 181 2.95 29.24 -4.34
N GLY A 182 3.94 28.50 -4.85
CA GLY A 182 4.51 28.65 -6.19
C GLY A 182 4.28 27.46 -7.12
N TYR A 183 3.56 26.43 -6.65
CA TYR A 183 3.44 25.16 -7.37
C TYR A 183 2.62 25.31 -8.65
N THR A 184 1.48 26.00 -8.58
CA THR A 184 0.60 26.22 -9.74
C THR A 184 1.30 27.05 -10.81
N GLU A 185 2.07 28.07 -10.43
CA GLU A 185 2.83 28.91 -11.36
C GLU A 185 3.90 28.11 -12.09
N LYS A 186 4.63 27.24 -11.38
CA LYS A 186 5.63 26.35 -11.99
C LYS A 186 5.00 25.33 -12.94
N LEU A 187 3.87 24.76 -12.55
CA LEU A 187 3.11 23.86 -13.41
C LEU A 187 2.61 24.59 -14.66
N LEU A 188 2.10 25.81 -14.50
CA LEU A 188 1.62 26.65 -15.60
C LEU A 188 2.72 26.96 -16.61
N GLU A 189 3.92 27.32 -16.15
CA GLU A 189 5.10 27.54 -16.99
C GLU A 189 5.42 26.29 -17.84
N ALA A 190 5.46 25.11 -17.19
CA ALA A 190 5.76 23.84 -17.85
C ALA A 190 4.68 23.46 -18.88
N VAL A 191 3.40 23.57 -18.53
CA VAL A 191 2.29 23.26 -19.44
C VAL A 191 2.26 24.20 -20.65
N THR A 192 2.41 25.50 -20.42
CA THR A 192 2.38 26.51 -21.50
C THR A 192 3.49 26.26 -22.52
N LYS A 193 4.68 25.86 -22.05
CA LYS A 193 5.82 25.53 -22.92
C LYS A 193 5.52 24.33 -23.85
N LYS A 194 4.77 23.33 -23.38
CA LYS A 194 4.41 22.16 -24.20
C LYS A 194 3.32 22.48 -25.22
N LEU A 195 2.41 23.39 -24.87
CA LEU A 195 1.25 23.71 -25.71
C LEU A 195 1.50 24.86 -26.69
N SER A 196 2.60 25.60 -26.58
CA SER A 196 2.84 26.83 -27.36
C SER A 196 2.83 26.64 -28.87
N ASN A 197 3.13 25.43 -29.35
CA ASN A 197 3.12 25.09 -30.78
C ASN A 197 1.84 24.35 -31.21
N SER A 198 1.01 23.94 -30.25
CA SER A 198 -0.21 23.14 -30.48
C SER A 198 -1.47 23.98 -30.45
N PHE A 199 -1.50 25.06 -29.65
CA PHE A 199 -2.67 25.88 -29.43
C PHE A 199 -2.47 27.33 -29.87
N SER A 200 -3.57 27.96 -30.30
CA SER A 200 -3.60 29.41 -30.57
C SER A 200 -3.43 30.20 -29.27
N GLN A 201 -3.09 31.49 -29.37
CA GLN A 201 -2.95 32.37 -28.20
C GLN A 201 -4.23 32.42 -27.35
N GLN A 202 -5.40 32.41 -27.97
CA GLN A 202 -6.70 32.38 -27.27
C GLN A 202 -6.88 31.09 -26.47
N LYS A 203 -6.64 29.92 -27.09
CA LYS A 203 -6.72 28.63 -26.41
C LYS A 203 -5.70 28.53 -25.28
N LEU A 204 -4.48 29.02 -25.49
CA LEU A 204 -3.45 29.07 -24.44
C LEU A 204 -3.90 29.93 -23.25
N GLN A 205 -4.58 31.06 -23.50
CA GLN A 205 -5.10 31.90 -22.42
C GLN A 205 -6.18 31.17 -21.59
N GLN A 206 -7.12 30.48 -22.24
CA GLN A 206 -8.12 29.65 -21.55
C GLN A 206 -7.47 28.51 -20.76
N CYS A 207 -6.44 27.85 -21.29
CA CYS A 207 -5.67 26.84 -20.53
C CYS A 207 -5.04 27.45 -19.27
N LYS A 208 -4.50 28.66 -19.36
CA LYS A 208 -3.88 29.33 -18.21
C LYS A 208 -4.90 29.61 -17.11
N GLU A 209 -6.06 30.13 -17.48
CA GLU A 209 -7.16 30.40 -16.55
C GLU A 209 -7.67 29.12 -15.90
N PHE A 210 -7.83 28.04 -16.67
CA PHE A 210 -8.20 26.73 -16.15
C PHE A 210 -7.19 26.21 -15.12
N ILE A 211 -5.89 26.22 -15.43
CA ILE A 211 -4.85 25.75 -14.51
C ILE A 211 -4.82 26.61 -13.23
N GLN A 212 -4.94 27.93 -13.36
CA GLN A 212 -5.00 28.85 -12.22
C GLN A 212 -6.24 28.62 -11.35
N SER A 213 -7.39 28.26 -11.94
CA SER A 213 -8.61 27.93 -11.19
C SER A 213 -8.44 26.71 -10.27
N GLY A 214 -7.48 25.83 -10.59
CA GLY A 214 -7.11 24.67 -9.78
C GLY A 214 -6.37 25.01 -8.49
N GLN A 215 -5.92 26.25 -8.30
CA GLN A 215 -5.19 26.69 -7.12
C GLN A 215 -6.12 26.84 -5.89
N LYS A 216 -5.85 26.08 -4.84
CA LYS A 216 -6.62 26.01 -3.58
C LYS A 216 -5.81 26.46 -2.36
N ASN A 217 -4.85 27.37 -2.54
CA ASN A 217 -3.89 27.78 -1.51
C ASN A 217 -4.43 28.74 -0.44
N LYS A 218 -5.72 29.12 -0.47
CA LYS A 218 -6.29 30.02 0.52
C LYS A 218 -6.67 29.24 1.79
N LYS A 219 -5.96 29.54 2.88
CA LYS A 219 -6.30 29.10 4.24
C LYS A 219 -7.34 30.07 4.81
N THR A 220 -8.59 29.64 4.89
CA THR A 220 -9.65 30.37 5.61
C THR A 220 -10.11 29.51 6.77
N TYR A 221 -9.94 30.02 7.99
CA TYR A 221 -10.37 29.34 9.21
C TYR A 221 -11.58 30.05 9.80
N THR A 222 -12.57 29.28 10.20
CA THR A 222 -13.75 29.77 10.93
C THR A 222 -13.72 29.33 12.39
N GLU A 223 -12.82 28.42 12.75
CA GLU A 223 -12.71 27.79 14.06
C GLU A 223 -11.81 28.57 15.02
N SER A 224 -11.98 28.32 16.33
CA SER A 224 -11.15 28.90 17.37
C SER A 224 -9.68 28.43 17.27
N GLU A 225 -8.75 29.15 17.90
CA GLU A 225 -7.34 28.72 17.91
C GLU A 225 -7.14 27.34 18.57
N MET A 226 -7.92 27.05 19.62
CA MET A 226 -7.88 25.76 20.32
C MET A 226 -8.31 24.63 19.40
N ASP A 227 -9.43 24.79 18.69
CA ASP A 227 -9.91 23.81 17.71
C ASP A 227 -8.92 23.62 16.57
N ARG A 228 -8.30 24.70 16.07
CA ARG A 228 -7.27 24.61 15.03
C ARG A 228 -6.06 23.80 15.48
N LYS A 229 -5.64 23.95 16.75
CA LYS A 229 -4.54 23.16 17.33
C LYS A 229 -4.90 21.67 17.39
N GLU A 230 -6.15 21.35 17.72
CA GLU A 230 -6.62 19.96 17.76
C GLU A 230 -6.68 19.33 16.36
N ILE A 231 -7.23 20.04 15.37
CA ILE A 231 -7.28 19.58 13.98
C ILE A 231 -5.85 19.41 13.42
N SER A 232 -4.95 20.36 13.71
CA SER A 232 -3.55 20.29 13.30
C SER A 232 -2.85 19.07 13.90
N LYS A 233 -3.06 18.79 15.20
CA LYS A 233 -2.53 17.58 15.84
C LYS A 233 -3.06 16.30 15.17
N ALA A 234 -4.36 16.22 14.89
CA ALA A 234 -4.93 15.08 14.18
C ALA A 234 -4.32 14.88 12.78
N ALA A 235 -4.03 15.97 12.07
CA ALA A 235 -3.35 15.94 10.78
C ALA A 235 -1.89 15.46 10.89
N GLU A 236 -1.15 15.95 11.88
CA GLU A 236 0.23 15.53 12.14
C GLU A 236 0.30 14.04 12.48
N ASP A 237 -0.52 13.59 13.44
CA ASP A 237 -0.58 12.19 13.86
C ASP A 237 -0.95 11.25 12.69
N SER A 238 -1.89 11.70 11.83
CA SER A 238 -2.31 10.92 10.67
C SER A 238 -1.23 10.81 9.60
N ILE A 239 -0.53 11.92 9.31
CA ILE A 239 0.58 11.91 8.34
C ILE A 239 1.77 11.12 8.86
N ASN A 240 2.09 11.18 10.14
CA ASN A 240 3.18 10.38 10.71
C ASN A 240 2.90 8.88 10.51
N GLN A 241 1.68 8.41 10.79
CA GLN A 241 1.29 7.02 10.55
C GLN A 241 1.32 6.63 9.06
N LEU A 242 0.90 7.52 8.17
CA LEU A 242 0.99 7.27 6.72
C LEU A 242 2.43 7.25 6.23
N THR A 243 3.28 8.11 6.78
CA THR A 243 4.73 8.16 6.49
C THR A 243 5.41 6.87 6.90
N GLU A 244 5.14 6.36 8.10
CA GLU A 244 5.66 5.05 8.55
C GLU A 244 5.26 3.90 7.62
N ARG A 245 4.04 3.94 7.07
CA ARG A 245 3.56 2.94 6.09
C ARG A 245 4.30 3.05 4.77
N LEU A 246 4.51 4.27 4.28
CA LEU A 246 5.32 4.54 3.08
C LEU A 246 6.74 4.03 3.30
N ASP A 247 7.39 4.38 4.40
CA ASP A 247 8.75 3.96 4.73
C ASP A 247 8.89 2.45 4.81
N LYS A 248 7.93 1.77 5.46
CA LYS A 248 7.91 0.31 5.52
C LYS A 248 7.81 -0.30 4.12
N ASN A 249 6.97 0.25 3.25
CA ASN A 249 6.85 -0.21 1.88
C ASN A 249 8.11 0.10 1.05
N THR A 250 8.69 1.29 1.20
CA THR A 250 9.96 1.71 0.58
C THR A 250 11.09 0.74 0.91
N ARG A 251 11.24 0.36 2.19
CA ARG A 251 12.25 -0.61 2.63
C ARG A 251 12.03 -2.00 2.00
N LYS A 252 10.78 -2.46 1.92
CA LYS A 252 10.44 -3.74 1.27
C LYS A 252 10.78 -3.71 -0.22
N SER A 253 10.34 -2.68 -0.95
CA SER A 253 10.61 -2.55 -2.39
C SER A 253 12.10 -2.46 -2.68
N LYS A 254 12.85 -1.70 -1.87
CA LYS A 254 14.30 -1.58 -1.98
C LYS A 254 15.03 -2.90 -1.73
N ALA A 255 14.55 -3.74 -0.81
CA ALA A 255 15.12 -5.06 -0.57
C ALA A 255 14.89 -6.02 -1.74
N LEU A 256 13.78 -5.87 -2.48
CA LEU A 256 13.44 -6.70 -3.64
C LEU A 256 14.15 -6.26 -4.93
N GLU A 257 14.53 -4.98 -5.03
CA GLU A 257 15.09 -4.38 -6.25
C GLU A 257 16.25 -5.17 -6.89
N PRO A 258 17.28 -5.64 -6.14
CA PRO A 258 18.41 -6.36 -6.75
C PRO A 258 17.98 -7.66 -7.42
N VAL A 259 17.06 -8.41 -6.78
CA VAL A 259 16.54 -9.67 -7.30
C VAL A 259 15.69 -9.41 -8.54
N VAL A 260 14.74 -8.46 -8.45
CA VAL A 260 13.84 -8.14 -9.58
C VAL A 260 14.63 -7.65 -10.80
N LYS A 261 15.69 -6.85 -10.61
CA LYS A 261 16.53 -6.36 -11.72
C LYS A 261 17.15 -7.46 -12.57
N LEU A 262 17.45 -8.63 -11.99
CA LEU A 262 17.97 -9.77 -12.75
C LEU A 262 16.94 -10.28 -13.78
N PHE A 263 15.65 -10.12 -13.51
CA PHE A 263 14.56 -10.52 -14.39
C PHE A 263 14.13 -9.42 -15.38
N SER A 264 14.79 -8.26 -15.40
CA SER A 264 14.43 -7.10 -16.25
C SER A 264 14.20 -7.46 -17.70
N SER A 265 15.09 -8.23 -18.32
CA SER A 265 14.93 -8.64 -19.73
C SER A 265 13.68 -9.49 -19.99
N LEU A 266 13.12 -10.14 -18.97
CA LEU A 266 11.95 -11.01 -19.10
C LEU A 266 10.65 -10.21 -18.95
N TYR A 267 10.55 -9.35 -17.92
CA TYR A 267 9.33 -8.58 -17.68
C TYR A 267 9.24 -7.26 -18.48
N GLU A 268 10.33 -6.84 -19.14
CA GLU A 268 10.32 -5.78 -20.16
C GLU A 268 10.10 -6.31 -21.59
N SER A 269 9.92 -7.63 -21.73
CA SER A 269 9.57 -8.26 -23.01
C SER A 269 8.19 -7.81 -23.50
N ALA A 270 7.97 -7.87 -24.82
CA ALA A 270 6.64 -7.71 -25.41
C ALA A 270 5.77 -8.99 -25.27
N ASN A 271 6.33 -10.10 -24.79
CA ASN A 271 5.62 -11.36 -24.61
C ASN A 271 4.88 -11.37 -23.26
N GLU A 272 3.57 -11.15 -23.27
CA GLU A 272 2.72 -11.10 -22.08
C GLU A 272 2.82 -12.36 -21.21
N LYS A 273 2.91 -13.55 -21.82
CA LYS A 273 3.05 -14.82 -21.08
C LYS A 273 4.35 -14.87 -20.30
N LEU A 274 5.44 -14.38 -20.89
CA LEU A 274 6.73 -14.33 -20.20
C LEU A 274 6.68 -13.38 -19.00
N ILE A 275 6.01 -12.24 -19.12
CA ILE A 275 5.80 -11.29 -18.03
C ILE A 275 4.99 -11.96 -16.91
N GLU A 276 3.88 -12.62 -17.23
CA GLU A 276 3.02 -13.33 -16.28
C GLU A 276 3.80 -14.39 -15.50
N LYS A 277 4.52 -15.27 -16.20
CA LYS A 277 5.29 -16.36 -15.55
C LYS A 277 6.45 -15.82 -14.71
N THR A 278 7.10 -14.74 -15.17
CA THR A 278 8.11 -14.03 -14.35
C THR A 278 7.50 -13.47 -13.07
N GLY A 279 6.31 -12.86 -13.18
CA GLY A 279 5.58 -12.35 -12.02
C GLY A 279 5.20 -13.45 -11.04
N ALA A 280 4.76 -14.61 -11.54
CA ALA A 280 4.45 -15.77 -10.71
C ALA A 280 5.67 -16.28 -9.92
N ILE A 281 6.85 -16.33 -10.56
CA ILE A 281 8.11 -16.71 -9.91
C ILE A 281 8.47 -15.74 -8.78
N LEU A 282 8.44 -14.44 -9.05
CA LEU A 282 8.79 -13.42 -8.06
C LEU A 282 7.80 -13.37 -6.89
N LYS A 283 6.54 -13.77 -7.12
CA LYS A 283 5.49 -13.79 -6.10
C LYS A 283 5.54 -15.03 -5.21
N ASN A 284 5.83 -16.19 -5.80
CA ASN A 284 5.55 -17.48 -5.17
C ASN A 284 6.79 -18.19 -4.62
N LEU A 285 7.99 -17.88 -5.14
CA LEU A 285 9.22 -18.53 -4.67
C LEU A 285 9.75 -17.85 -3.40
N ASP A 286 10.45 -18.64 -2.59
CA ASP A 286 11.10 -18.14 -1.39
C ASP A 286 12.20 -17.10 -1.73
N SER A 287 12.31 -16.08 -0.89
CA SER A 287 13.24 -14.96 -1.10
C SER A 287 14.73 -15.36 -1.05
N ALA A 288 15.11 -16.31 -0.18
CA ALA A 288 16.48 -16.80 -0.11
C ALA A 288 16.78 -17.68 -1.33
N TYR A 289 15.85 -18.56 -1.69
CA TYR A 289 15.96 -19.38 -2.89
C TYR A 289 16.13 -18.53 -4.16
N LEU A 290 15.31 -17.47 -4.31
CA LEU A 290 15.43 -16.52 -5.41
C LEU A 290 16.80 -15.85 -5.40
N THR A 291 17.28 -15.39 -4.26
CA THR A 291 18.59 -14.72 -4.15
C THR A 291 19.73 -15.62 -4.65
N GLU A 292 19.68 -16.91 -4.33
CA GLU A 292 20.70 -17.89 -4.74
C GLU A 292 20.59 -18.32 -6.21
N ASN A 293 19.36 -18.41 -6.74
CA ASN A 293 19.10 -19.11 -8.02
C ASN A 293 18.65 -18.20 -9.17
N SER A 294 18.41 -16.90 -8.94
CA SER A 294 17.90 -15.96 -9.94
C SER A 294 18.64 -16.01 -11.29
N PRO A 295 20.00 -16.00 -11.37
CA PRO A 295 20.68 -16.02 -12.66
C PRO A 295 20.38 -17.27 -13.49
N LYS A 296 20.25 -18.42 -12.82
CA LYS A 296 19.94 -19.70 -13.46
C LYS A 296 18.50 -19.71 -13.98
N ILE A 297 17.54 -19.26 -13.16
CA ILE A 297 16.13 -19.16 -13.54
C ILE A 297 15.98 -18.24 -14.75
N VAL A 298 16.60 -17.05 -14.70
CA VAL A 298 16.54 -16.06 -15.78
C VAL A 298 17.10 -16.63 -17.09
N SER A 299 18.25 -17.32 -17.04
CA SER A 299 18.86 -17.93 -18.22
C SER A 299 17.96 -18.98 -18.86
N GLU A 300 17.36 -19.88 -18.06
CA GLU A 300 16.49 -20.95 -18.55
C GLU A 300 15.22 -20.38 -19.20
N LEU A 301 14.55 -19.42 -18.56
CA LEU A 301 13.34 -18.80 -19.11
C LEU A 301 13.61 -18.03 -20.39
N LYS A 302 14.76 -17.34 -20.47
CA LYS A 302 15.17 -16.64 -21.69
C LYS A 302 15.39 -17.63 -22.83
N GLU A 303 16.08 -18.73 -22.58
CA GLU A 303 16.31 -19.78 -23.58
C GLU A 303 14.99 -20.41 -24.07
N ILE A 304 14.05 -20.68 -23.17
CA ILE A 304 12.72 -21.19 -23.52
C ILE A 304 11.99 -20.20 -24.42
N ASN A 305 11.97 -18.91 -24.04
CA ASN A 305 11.33 -17.87 -24.82
C ASN A 305 11.95 -17.76 -26.22
N ASP A 306 13.28 -17.69 -26.32
CA ASP A 306 13.99 -17.54 -27.58
C ASP A 306 13.70 -18.74 -28.52
N LYS A 307 13.72 -19.98 -28.00
CA LYS A 307 13.36 -21.18 -28.78
C LYS A 307 11.90 -21.20 -29.22
N GLY A 308 10.98 -20.76 -28.36
CA GLY A 308 9.55 -20.68 -28.66
C GLY A 308 9.17 -19.65 -29.70
N THR A 309 10.04 -18.67 -29.97
CA THR A 309 9.83 -17.68 -31.04
C THR A 309 10.25 -18.16 -32.43
N SER A 310 10.87 -19.34 -32.56
CA SER A 310 11.34 -19.87 -33.85
C SER A 310 10.19 -20.13 -34.83
N LEU A 311 10.45 -19.93 -36.13
CA LEU A 311 9.47 -20.16 -37.20
C LEU A 311 8.88 -21.57 -37.18
N TRP A 312 9.69 -22.56 -36.81
CA TRP A 312 9.26 -23.96 -36.74
C TRP A 312 8.28 -24.23 -35.59
N GLU A 313 8.45 -23.60 -34.43
CA GLU A 313 7.49 -23.72 -33.33
C GLU A 313 6.16 -23.02 -33.66
N LYS A 314 6.23 -21.85 -34.29
CA LYS A 314 5.03 -21.15 -34.81
C LYS A 314 4.29 -22.00 -35.85
N PHE A 315 5.03 -22.71 -36.70
CA PHE A 315 4.44 -23.65 -37.64
C PHE A 315 3.76 -24.80 -36.90
N LYS A 316 4.44 -25.47 -35.98
CA LYS A 316 3.87 -26.58 -35.18
C LYS A 316 2.62 -26.18 -34.40
N SER A 317 2.57 -24.97 -33.83
CA SER A 317 1.39 -24.50 -33.10
C SER A 317 0.17 -24.34 -34.01
N ILE A 318 0.36 -23.86 -35.25
CA ILE A 318 -0.73 -23.73 -36.24
C ILE A 318 -1.34 -25.11 -36.57
N PHE A 319 -0.51 -26.13 -36.79
CA PHE A 319 -1.01 -27.45 -37.18
C PHE A 319 -1.59 -28.27 -36.02
N THR A 320 -1.10 -28.05 -34.80
CA THR A 320 -1.52 -28.86 -33.64
C THR A 320 -2.52 -28.14 -32.74
N GLY A 321 -2.71 -26.83 -32.92
CA GLY A 321 -3.53 -25.97 -32.05
C GLY A 321 -2.95 -25.77 -30.64
N LYS A 322 -1.72 -26.24 -30.38
CA LYS A 322 -1.08 -26.17 -29.05
C LYS A 322 -0.10 -25.01 -28.94
N ASP A 323 -0.11 -24.35 -27.78
CA ASP A 323 0.91 -23.36 -27.43
C ASP A 323 2.07 -24.00 -26.66
N TYR A 324 3.07 -24.48 -27.40
CA TYR A 324 4.26 -25.11 -26.83
C TYR A 324 5.18 -24.15 -26.08
N LEU A 325 5.06 -22.85 -26.29
CA LEU A 325 5.84 -21.88 -25.52
C LEU A 325 5.25 -21.78 -24.11
N GLU A 326 3.94 -21.60 -24.02
CA GLU A 326 3.23 -21.54 -22.74
C GLU A 326 3.45 -22.80 -21.91
N GLU A 327 3.30 -23.98 -22.52
CA GLU A 327 3.49 -25.26 -21.84
C GLU A 327 4.90 -25.40 -21.22
N ARG A 328 5.94 -25.02 -21.97
CA ARG A 328 7.32 -25.09 -21.47
C ARG A 328 7.63 -24.06 -20.39
N LEU A 329 7.09 -22.85 -20.52
CA LEU A 329 7.22 -21.83 -19.47
C LEU A 329 6.54 -22.31 -18.18
N GLU A 330 5.34 -22.86 -18.29
CA GLU A 330 4.58 -23.41 -17.16
C GLU A 330 5.33 -24.57 -16.49
N GLN A 331 5.88 -25.50 -17.27
CA GLN A 331 6.74 -26.57 -16.74
C GLN A 331 7.97 -26.02 -16.00
N SER A 332 8.62 -24.98 -16.53
CA SER A 332 9.77 -24.35 -15.88
C SER A 332 9.39 -23.69 -14.55
N VAL A 333 8.24 -22.99 -14.50
CA VAL A 333 7.75 -22.38 -13.26
C VAL A 333 7.47 -23.46 -12.21
N ASN A 334 6.74 -24.51 -12.57
CA ASN A 334 6.39 -25.60 -11.66
C ASN A 334 7.62 -26.35 -11.14
N LYS A 335 8.64 -26.56 -11.98
CA LYS A 335 9.93 -27.10 -11.57
C LYS A 335 10.59 -26.25 -10.47
N TYR A 336 10.62 -24.93 -10.64
CA TYR A 336 11.26 -24.04 -9.67
C TYR A 336 10.45 -23.87 -8.38
N ALA A 337 9.12 -23.96 -8.46
CA ALA A 337 8.27 -24.02 -7.27
C ALA A 337 8.61 -25.25 -6.41
N ALA A 338 8.66 -26.44 -7.01
CA ALA A 338 9.00 -27.67 -6.29
C ALA A 338 10.41 -27.60 -5.65
N LEU A 339 11.41 -27.06 -6.37
CA LEU A 339 12.77 -26.89 -5.84
C LEU A 339 12.84 -25.86 -4.71
N SER A 340 12.07 -24.77 -4.80
CA SER A 340 11.96 -23.77 -3.73
C SER A 340 11.35 -24.39 -2.49
N ASP A 341 10.29 -25.20 -2.61
CA ASP A 341 9.68 -25.89 -1.48
C ASP A 341 10.66 -26.87 -0.81
N GLU A 342 11.44 -27.61 -1.62
CA GLU A 342 12.49 -28.49 -1.11
C GLU A 342 13.59 -27.70 -0.39
N HIS A 343 14.01 -26.55 -0.94
CA HIS A 343 14.96 -25.65 -0.30
C HIS A 343 14.45 -25.16 1.06
N VAL A 344 13.21 -24.68 1.13
CA VAL A 344 12.59 -24.22 2.38
C VAL A 344 12.52 -25.35 3.40
N LYS A 345 12.10 -26.55 2.98
CA LYS A 345 12.06 -27.72 3.86
C LYS A 345 13.46 -28.04 4.42
N LYS A 346 14.48 -28.02 3.57
CA LYS A 346 15.87 -28.24 3.97
C LYS A 346 16.36 -27.17 4.94
N GLU A 347 16.03 -25.91 4.71
CA GLU A 347 16.40 -24.81 5.61
C GLU A 347 15.70 -24.89 6.97
N ILE A 348 14.42 -25.29 6.99
CA ILE A 348 13.69 -25.56 8.24
C ILE A 348 14.36 -26.72 8.98
N ASP A 349 14.59 -27.85 8.30
CA ASP A 349 15.28 -29.01 8.89
C ASP A 349 16.64 -28.57 9.45
N ASN A 350 17.48 -27.88 8.67
CA ASN A 350 18.79 -27.38 9.09
C ASN A 350 18.70 -26.48 10.33
N LYS A 351 17.74 -25.54 10.38
CA LYS A 351 17.54 -24.67 11.56
C LYS A 351 17.12 -25.47 12.78
N ILE A 352 16.24 -26.45 12.61
CA ILE A 352 15.83 -27.32 13.69
C ILE A 352 17.03 -28.16 14.19
N PHE A 353 17.83 -28.74 13.29
CA PHE A 353 19.05 -29.46 13.65
C PHE A 353 20.09 -28.55 14.31
N SER A 354 20.30 -27.33 13.82
CA SER A 354 21.20 -26.34 14.42
C SER A 354 20.74 -25.94 15.82
N ASN A 355 19.43 -25.72 16.01
CA ASN A 355 18.85 -25.45 17.33
C ASN A 355 18.99 -26.65 18.27
N ALA A 356 18.83 -27.87 17.75
CA ALA A 356 19.03 -29.09 18.52
C ALA A 356 20.49 -29.29 18.97
N LEU A 357 21.45 -28.92 18.11
CA LEU A 357 22.88 -28.96 18.42
C LEU A 357 23.32 -27.88 19.42
N THR A 358 22.61 -26.75 19.46
CA THR A 358 22.94 -25.62 20.34
C THR A 358 22.14 -25.61 21.64
N ASN A 359 21.05 -26.38 21.74
CA ASN A 359 20.28 -26.56 22.96
C ASN A 359 20.87 -27.69 23.81
N GLU A 360 21.46 -27.35 24.97
CA GLU A 360 22.13 -28.31 25.86
C GLU A 360 21.24 -29.49 26.29
N GLN A 361 19.96 -29.27 26.54
CA GLN A 361 19.04 -30.36 26.94
C GLN A 361 18.78 -31.33 25.80
N ILE A 362 18.62 -30.82 24.57
CA ILE A 362 18.45 -31.63 23.37
C ILE A 362 19.76 -32.35 23.03
N ALA A 363 20.91 -31.68 23.14
CA ALA A 363 22.23 -32.26 22.94
C ALA A 363 22.53 -33.42 23.91
N VAL A 364 22.15 -33.30 25.19
CA VAL A 364 22.25 -34.38 26.19
C VAL A 364 21.35 -35.58 25.81
N GLY A 365 20.13 -35.30 25.34
CA GLY A 365 19.20 -36.34 24.86
C GLY A 365 19.74 -37.09 23.63
N LEU A 366 20.25 -36.35 22.64
CA LEU A 366 20.83 -36.89 21.41
C LEU A 366 22.12 -37.69 21.67
N THR A 367 22.98 -37.23 22.59
CA THR A 367 24.20 -37.96 23.00
C THR A 367 23.86 -39.33 23.60
N LYS A 368 22.83 -39.39 24.45
CA LYS A 368 22.34 -40.66 25.01
C LYS A 368 21.77 -41.59 23.94
N LEU A 369 21.15 -41.03 22.89
CA LEU A 369 20.63 -41.79 21.76
C LEU A 369 21.77 -42.34 20.89
N MET A 370 22.75 -41.51 20.52
CA MET A 370 23.94 -41.93 19.75
C MET A 370 24.67 -43.10 20.40
N ASN A 371 24.90 -43.03 21.71
CA ASN A 371 25.55 -44.10 22.48
C ASN A 371 24.75 -45.42 22.52
N LYS A 372 23.47 -45.40 22.10
CA LYS A 372 22.61 -46.59 22.07
C LYS A 372 22.42 -47.19 20.67
N THR A 373 22.62 -46.44 19.58
CA THR A 373 22.17 -46.87 18.24
C THR A 373 23.24 -46.93 17.15
N VAL A 374 24.43 -46.35 17.30
CA VAL A 374 25.43 -46.32 16.22
C VAL A 374 26.81 -46.70 16.76
N GLU A 375 27.43 -47.75 16.22
CA GLU A 375 28.86 -47.99 16.45
C GLU A 375 29.68 -46.84 15.83
N PRO A 376 30.67 -46.29 16.56
CA PRO A 376 31.35 -45.08 16.16
C PRO A 376 32.24 -45.36 14.96
N LYS A 377 31.73 -45.13 13.75
CA LYS A 377 32.59 -44.87 12.59
C LYS A 377 32.81 -43.37 12.52
N GLU A 378 34.08 -42.98 12.55
CA GLU A 378 34.54 -41.60 12.47
C GLU A 378 33.95 -40.91 11.23
N VAL A 379 32.89 -40.16 11.44
CA VAL A 379 32.40 -39.18 10.48
C VAL A 379 32.60 -37.82 11.15
N ASN A 380 33.62 -37.10 10.70
CA ASN A 380 34.02 -35.77 11.21
C ASN A 380 33.00 -34.65 10.92
N ASN A 381 31.71 -34.99 10.82
CA ASN A 381 30.64 -34.03 10.58
C ASN A 381 29.42 -34.36 11.46
N PRO A 382 29.17 -33.60 12.54
CA PRO A 382 28.05 -33.82 13.45
C PRO A 382 26.67 -33.74 12.77
N ASN A 383 26.54 -33.01 11.66
CA ASN A 383 25.29 -32.94 10.89
C ASN A 383 24.97 -34.27 10.18
N LEU A 384 26.00 -34.99 9.70
CA LEU A 384 25.80 -36.29 9.07
C LEU A 384 25.28 -37.32 10.10
N ASN A 385 25.82 -37.28 11.32
CA ASN A 385 25.38 -38.16 12.41
C ASN A 385 23.90 -37.95 12.76
N LEU A 386 23.43 -36.71 12.86
CA LEU A 386 22.01 -36.45 13.18
C LEU A 386 21.05 -36.89 12.08
N VAL A 387 21.44 -36.75 10.81
CA VAL A 387 20.64 -37.24 9.67
C VAL A 387 20.56 -38.77 9.69
N GLU A 388 21.68 -39.45 9.94
CA GLU A 388 21.73 -40.92 10.08
C GLU A 388 20.86 -41.40 11.26
N ILE A 389 20.90 -40.68 12.40
CA ILE A 389 20.09 -41.02 13.59
C ILE A 389 18.59 -40.80 13.33
N ARG A 390 18.19 -39.71 12.66
CA ARG A 390 16.79 -39.48 12.27
C ARG A 390 16.29 -40.59 11.35
N LYS A 391 17.11 -41.04 10.39
CA LYS A 391 16.76 -42.17 9.51
C LYS A 391 16.59 -43.47 10.30
N ALA A 392 17.44 -43.73 11.28
CA ALA A 392 17.39 -44.96 12.07
C ALA A 392 16.18 -45.01 13.02
N ASN A 393 15.80 -43.87 13.63
CA ASN A 393 14.70 -43.82 14.60
C ASN A 393 13.90 -42.51 14.51
N PRO A 394 13.09 -42.31 13.45
CA PRO A 394 12.44 -41.03 13.16
C PRO A 394 11.48 -40.57 14.26
N GLU A 395 10.66 -41.46 14.83
CA GLU A 395 9.68 -41.10 15.87
C GLU A 395 10.31 -40.61 17.17
N ILE A 396 11.40 -41.25 17.63
CA ILE A 396 12.08 -40.87 18.87
C ILE A 396 12.87 -39.59 18.65
N PHE A 397 13.50 -39.47 17.49
CA PHE A 397 14.23 -38.27 17.09
C PHE A 397 13.32 -37.05 17.06
N ASP A 398 12.20 -37.12 16.32
CA ASP A 398 11.25 -36.01 16.21
C ASP A 398 10.63 -35.67 17.58
N LYS A 399 10.30 -36.66 18.42
CA LYS A 399 9.83 -36.42 19.80
C LYS A 399 10.82 -35.59 20.62
N LEU A 400 12.11 -35.91 20.59
CA LEU A 400 13.14 -35.16 21.32
C LEU A 400 13.32 -33.73 20.80
N LEU A 401 13.20 -33.56 19.48
CA LEU A 401 13.35 -32.30 18.77
C LEU A 401 12.22 -31.30 19.08
N PHE A 402 10.98 -31.81 19.17
CA PHE A 402 9.77 -30.99 19.34
C PHE A 402 9.22 -30.95 20.77
N ALA A 403 9.76 -31.76 21.71
CA ALA A 403 9.35 -31.77 23.12
C ALA A 403 9.49 -30.40 23.81
N ASN A 404 10.44 -29.56 23.36
CA ASN A 404 10.67 -28.23 23.95
C ASN A 404 9.87 -27.11 23.27
N GLN A 405 9.40 -27.28 22.03
CA GLN A 405 8.55 -26.28 21.36
C GLN A 405 7.13 -26.22 21.94
N SER A 406 6.65 -27.33 22.51
CA SER A 406 5.32 -27.43 23.15
C SER A 406 5.26 -26.80 24.54
N GLN A 407 6.39 -26.39 25.12
CA GLN A 407 6.42 -25.63 26.39
C GLN A 407 6.41 -24.10 26.18
N THR A 408 6.63 -23.61 24.95
CA THR A 408 6.64 -22.17 24.64
C THR A 408 5.33 -21.64 24.04
N SER A 409 4.30 -22.48 23.82
CA SER A 409 3.03 -22.07 23.21
C SER A 409 1.80 -22.08 24.13
N SER A 410 1.95 -22.28 25.45
CA SER A 410 0.82 -22.17 26.40
C SER A 410 0.95 -20.97 27.35
N LYS A 411 0.87 -19.76 26.80
CA LYS A 411 0.27 -18.61 27.49
C LYS A 411 -0.82 -18.09 26.58
N ASP A 412 -1.99 -18.73 26.70
CA ASP A 412 -3.34 -18.25 26.41
C ASP A 412 -4.23 -19.47 26.18
N LYS A 413 -4.70 -20.07 27.28
CA LYS A 413 -5.96 -20.82 27.28
C LYS A 413 -7.01 -19.90 27.89
N PRO A 414 -8.16 -19.66 27.22
CA PRO A 414 -9.40 -19.53 27.94
C PRO A 414 -9.90 -20.93 28.33
N ASP A 415 -10.36 -21.05 29.57
CA ASP A 415 -10.98 -22.25 30.12
C ASP A 415 -12.17 -22.73 29.28
N ILE A 416 -12.23 -24.05 29.06
CA ILE A 416 -13.48 -24.73 28.70
C ILE A 416 -13.68 -25.87 29.70
N HIS A 417 -14.67 -25.67 30.55
CA HIS A 417 -15.24 -26.71 31.42
C HIS A 417 -15.72 -27.91 30.60
N GLN A 418 -15.34 -29.11 31.05
CA GLN A 418 -15.94 -30.37 30.66
C GLN A 418 -17.27 -30.59 31.37
N GLU A 419 -18.21 -31.22 30.67
CA GLU A 419 -19.20 -32.25 31.08
C GLU A 419 -20.44 -32.09 30.18
N ASN A 420 -21.15 -33.09 29.67
CA ASN A 420 -21.05 -34.55 29.77
C ASN A 420 -21.95 -35.14 28.66
N GLN A 421 -21.54 -36.31 28.16
CA GLN A 421 -22.36 -37.47 27.78
C GLN A 421 -23.48 -37.40 26.71
N LYS A 422 -23.30 -38.30 25.73
CA LYS A 422 -24.26 -39.24 25.10
C LYS A 422 -25.55 -38.66 24.52
N VAL A 423 -25.80 -38.93 23.23
CA VAL A 423 -26.70 -40.01 22.76
C VAL A 423 -26.72 -40.05 21.21
N ARG A 424 -26.57 -41.27 20.70
CA ARG A 424 -26.96 -41.91 19.43
C ARG A 424 -27.65 -41.11 18.29
N THR A 425 -27.05 -41.32 17.10
CA THR A 425 -27.63 -41.71 15.79
C THR A 425 -28.77 -40.92 15.13
N ARG A 426 -28.47 -40.47 13.90
CA ARG A 426 -29.19 -40.62 12.60
C ARG A 426 -29.16 -39.29 11.83
N GLY A 427 -28.64 -39.27 10.60
CA GLY A 427 -28.99 -38.23 9.61
C GLY A 427 -30.38 -38.52 9.01
N PRO A 428 -30.78 -37.91 7.87
CA PRO A 428 -30.25 -36.74 7.15
C PRO A 428 -31.36 -35.70 6.77
N GLY A 429 -31.00 -34.62 6.04
CA GLY A 429 -31.92 -33.69 5.35
C GLY A 429 -32.18 -32.40 6.13
N LEU A 430 -32.08 -31.19 5.59
CA LEU A 430 -32.20 -30.67 4.22
C LEU A 430 -31.13 -29.59 3.96
#